data_AF-A0A1A8B092-F1
#
_entry.id   AF-A0A1A8B092-F1
#
_cell.length_a   1.000
_cell.length_b   1.000
_cell.length_c   1.000
_cell.angle_alpha   90.00
_cell.angle_beta   90.00
_cell.angle_gamma   90.00
#
_symmetry.space_group_name_H-M   'P 1'
#
loop_
_entity.id
_entity.type
_entity.pdbx_description
1 polymer ?
#
loop_
_entity_poly.entity_id
_entity_poly.type
_entity_poly.pdbx_seq_one_letter_code
_entity_poly.pdbx_strand_id
1 'polypeptide(L)'
;LFVFHQPIHVKGFLFRTGNIKTNGDKLYNATVEVLPSNTTAKTQMVSSSSSKYRESDDGFIIVGVFENGETEGRVEEQLQPVSALRLVVHSNSDFWALLNEVFIET
;
A
#
# COMPACT_ATOMS: atom_id res chain seq x y z
N LEU A 1 -5.32 -5.83 -6.61
CA LEU A 1 -4.53 -4.92 -7.46
C LEU A 1 -5.48 -3.93 -8.11
N PHE A 2 -5.21 -2.64 -7.97
CA PHE A 2 -5.93 -1.54 -8.61
C PHE A 2 -5.01 -0.95 -9.67
N VAL A 3 -5.38 -1.06 -10.95
CA VAL A 3 -4.61 -0.50 -12.06
C VAL A 3 -5.36 0.72 -12.59
N PHE A 4 -4.67 1.84 -12.73
CA PHE A 4 -5.26 3.07 -13.26
C PHE A 4 -5.15 3.09 -14.78
N HIS A 5 -6.20 3.52 -15.47
CA HIS A 5 -6.23 3.58 -16.94
C HIS A 5 -5.10 4.46 -17.51
N GLN A 6 -4.78 5.54 -16.80
CA GLN A 6 -3.60 6.36 -16.99
C GLN A 6 -2.99 6.62 -15.61
N PRO A 7 -1.68 6.86 -15.49
CA PRO A 7 -1.08 7.23 -14.22
C PRO A 7 -1.75 8.46 -13.62
N ILE A 8 -2.15 8.39 -12.35
CA ILE A 8 -2.85 9.47 -11.65
C ILE A 8 -2.05 9.98 -10.45
N HIS A 9 -2.40 11.19 -9.98
CA HIS A 9 -1.93 11.64 -8.68
C HIS A 9 -2.81 11.01 -7.60
N VAL A 10 -2.19 10.33 -6.64
CA VAL A 10 -2.86 9.78 -5.46
C VAL A 10 -2.45 10.62 -4.26
N LYS A 11 -3.36 11.30 -3.59
CA LYS A 11 -3.04 12.10 -2.40
C LYS A 11 -2.79 11.22 -1.18
N GLY A 12 -3.61 10.19 -1.03
CA GLY A 12 -3.53 9.29 0.11
C GLY A 12 -4.45 8.09 0.00
N PHE A 13 -4.39 7.26 1.02
CA PHE A 13 -5.16 6.03 1.11
C PHE A 13 -5.56 5.72 2.55
N LEU A 14 -6.63 4.97 2.69
CA LEU A 14 -7.06 4.34 3.93
C LEU A 14 -7.58 2.93 3.61
N PHE A 15 -7.08 1.95 4.34
CA PHE A 15 -7.56 0.59 4.31
C PHE A 15 -7.93 0.15 5.72
N ARG A 16 -9.11 -0.45 5.89
CA ARG A 16 -9.56 -1.04 7.15
C ARG A 16 -10.05 -2.45 6.94
N THR A 17 -9.68 -3.33 7.87
CA THR A 17 -10.00 -4.75 7.87
C THR A 17 -10.47 -5.21 9.23
N GLY A 18 -11.24 -6.28 9.22
CA GLY A 18 -11.79 -6.94 10.38
C GLY A 18 -13.00 -6.24 10.99
N ASN A 19 -13.65 -6.96 11.89
CA ASN A 19 -14.77 -6.50 12.68
C ASN A 19 -14.28 -6.04 14.05
N ILE A 20 -14.86 -4.97 14.57
CA ILE A 20 -14.53 -4.46 15.91
C ILE A 20 -14.78 -5.50 17.01
N LYS A 21 -15.58 -6.54 16.74
CA LYS A 21 -16.01 -7.56 17.70
C LYS A 21 -15.11 -8.80 17.77
N THR A 22 -14.27 -9.06 16.76
CA THR A 22 -13.47 -10.30 16.67
C THR A 22 -12.07 -9.97 16.16
N ASN A 23 -11.01 -10.37 16.87
CA ASN A 23 -9.63 -10.10 16.41
C ASN A 23 -9.18 -11.02 15.25
N GLY A 24 -9.91 -12.09 14.94
CA GLY A 24 -9.51 -13.10 13.96
C GLY A 24 -9.66 -12.70 12.50
N ASP A 25 -10.41 -11.64 12.19
CA ASP A 25 -10.72 -11.23 10.81
C ASP A 25 -9.92 -10.00 10.32
N LYS A 26 -8.94 -9.54 11.12
CA LYS A 26 -8.02 -8.45 10.80
C LYS A 26 -6.80 -8.94 10.02
N LEU A 27 -6.28 -8.09 9.13
CA LEU A 27 -4.97 -8.29 8.53
C LEU A 27 -3.87 -7.69 9.41
N TYR A 28 -2.84 -8.48 9.72
CA TYR A 28 -1.70 -8.07 10.55
C TYR A 28 -0.40 -7.96 9.77
N ASN A 29 -0.15 -8.87 8.83
CA ASN A 29 1.07 -8.88 8.02
C ASN A 29 0.72 -8.54 6.57
N ALA A 30 0.30 -7.31 6.35
CA ALA A 30 -0.10 -6.81 5.04
C ALA A 30 0.47 -5.42 4.79
N THR A 31 0.65 -5.08 3.52
CA THR A 31 1.17 -3.78 3.07
C THR A 31 0.27 -3.16 2.02
N VAL A 32 0.27 -1.84 1.96
CA VAL A 32 -0.21 -1.07 0.81
C VAL A 32 1.00 -0.60 0.04
N GLU A 33 0.97 -0.84 -1.27
CA GLU A 33 2.10 -0.59 -2.15
C GLU A 33 1.64 0.13 -3.41
N VAL A 34 2.49 1.01 -3.93
CA VAL A 34 2.23 1.76 -5.17
C VAL A 34 3.27 1.43 -6.22
N LEU A 35 2.86 1.49 -7.48
CA LEU A 35 3.74 1.43 -8.64
C LEU A 35 3.84 2.82 -9.26
N PRO A 36 4.93 3.57 -9.02
CA PRO A 36 5.17 4.84 -9.69
C PRO A 36 5.30 4.64 -11.21
N SER A 37 4.79 5.57 -11.99
CA SER A 37 5.01 5.59 -13.44
C SER A 37 6.43 6.03 -13.82
N ASN A 38 7.10 6.78 -12.95
CA ASN A 38 8.45 7.30 -13.21
C ASN A 38 9.52 6.43 -12.54
N THR A 39 10.26 5.66 -13.34
CA THR A 39 11.31 4.74 -12.90
C THR A 39 12.58 5.42 -12.39
N THR A 40 12.80 6.69 -12.74
CA THR A 40 13.97 7.46 -12.29
C THR A 40 13.87 7.84 -10.81
N ALA A 41 12.66 8.20 -10.35
CA ALA A 41 12.39 8.50 -8.95
C ALA A 41 12.49 7.25 -8.05
N LYS A 42 12.04 6.11 -8.58
CA LYS A 42 12.15 4.79 -7.94
C LYS A 42 13.59 4.45 -7.52
N THR A 43 14.55 4.66 -8.44
CA THR A 43 15.96 4.28 -8.22
C THR A 43 16.63 5.15 -7.16
N GLN A 44 16.35 6.45 -7.11
CA GLN A 44 17.00 7.35 -6.14
C GLN A 44 16.53 7.15 -4.71
N MET A 45 15.27 6.76 -4.49
CA MET A 45 14.73 6.55 -3.15
C MET A 45 15.26 5.27 -2.53
N VAL A 46 15.11 4.11 -3.19
CA VAL A 46 15.49 2.81 -2.59
C VAL A 46 17.00 2.66 -2.41
N SER A 47 17.78 3.38 -3.21
CA SER A 47 19.25 3.42 -3.09
C SER A 47 19.75 4.32 -1.96
N SER A 48 18.91 5.22 -1.44
CA SER A 48 19.27 6.06 -0.30
C SER A 48 19.12 5.23 0.97
N SER A 49 20.22 4.95 1.65
CA SER A 49 20.25 4.25 2.95
C SER A 49 19.43 4.94 4.07
N SER A 50 18.83 6.11 3.79
CA SER A 50 17.93 6.86 4.65
C SER A 50 16.46 6.90 4.19
N SER A 51 16.09 6.21 3.10
CA SER A 51 14.69 6.23 2.66
C SER A 51 13.81 5.38 3.55
N LYS A 52 12.70 5.95 4.02
CA LYS A 52 11.65 5.21 4.75
C LYS A 52 10.92 4.17 3.89
N TYR A 53 11.12 4.23 2.57
CA TYR A 53 10.46 3.38 1.59
C TYR A 53 11.30 2.16 1.23
N ARG A 54 10.63 1.02 1.04
CA ARG A 54 11.25 -0.23 0.61
C ARG A 54 10.62 -0.67 -0.71
N GLU A 55 11.47 -1.12 -1.64
CA GLU A 55 11.00 -1.79 -2.85
C GLU A 55 10.42 -3.17 -2.48
N SER A 56 9.32 -3.50 -3.14
CA SER A 56 8.65 -4.79 -3.15
C SER A 56 8.71 -5.36 -4.57
N ASP A 57 8.16 -6.56 -4.77
CA ASP A 57 8.22 -7.26 -6.04
C ASP A 57 7.61 -6.43 -7.20
N ASP A 58 8.10 -6.66 -8.42
CA ASP A 58 7.66 -5.99 -9.65
C ASP A 58 7.82 -4.47 -9.65
N GLY A 59 8.68 -3.95 -8.77
CA GLY A 59 8.97 -2.53 -8.70
C GLY A 59 7.92 -1.68 -7.99
N PHE A 60 7.04 -2.32 -7.24
CA PHE A 60 6.19 -1.63 -6.29
C PHE A 60 7.01 -1.10 -5.11
N ILE A 61 6.50 -0.06 -4.47
CA ILE A 61 7.09 0.56 -3.30
C ILE A 61 6.08 0.48 -2.16
N ILE A 62 6.50 -0.05 -1.01
CA ILE A 62 5.68 -0.15 0.18
C ILE A 62 5.48 1.26 0.74
N VAL A 63 4.22 1.72 0.80
CA VAL A 63 3.85 3.06 1.31
C VAL A 63 3.04 3.01 2.60
N GLY A 64 2.51 1.84 2.96
CA GLY A 64 1.81 1.61 4.22
C GLY A 64 1.98 0.18 4.71
N VAL A 65 2.03 0.01 6.02
CA VAL A 65 2.05 -1.29 6.71
C VAL A 65 0.79 -1.36 7.57
N PHE A 66 0.14 -2.52 7.60
CA PHE A 66 -1.03 -2.73 8.46
C PHE A 66 -0.61 -2.82 9.92
N GLU A 67 -1.30 -2.04 10.75
CA GLU A 67 -1.24 -2.13 12.20
C GLU A 67 -2.66 -2.29 12.72
N ASN A 68 -2.90 -3.34 13.52
CA ASN A 68 -4.22 -3.62 14.12
C ASN A 68 -5.41 -3.67 13.15
N GLY A 69 -5.17 -4.08 11.90
CA GLY A 69 -6.20 -4.22 10.87
C GLY A 69 -6.42 -2.97 10.04
N GLU A 70 -5.64 -1.90 10.23
CA GLU A 70 -5.76 -0.68 9.44
C GLU A 70 -4.41 -0.16 8.95
N THR A 71 -4.46 0.63 7.88
CA THR A 71 -3.33 1.44 7.43
C THR A 71 -3.84 2.66 6.69
N GLU A 72 -3.21 3.80 6.97
CA GLU A 72 -3.48 5.06 6.30
C GLU A 72 -2.17 5.77 5.98
N GLY A 73 -2.19 6.57 4.92
CA GLY A 73 -0.98 7.27 4.52
C GLY A 73 -1.19 8.22 3.36
N ARG A 74 -0.18 9.08 3.17
CA ARG A 74 -0.07 9.95 1.98
C ARG A 74 0.92 9.33 1.00
N VAL A 75 0.65 9.53 -0.28
CA VAL A 75 1.60 9.16 -1.34
C VAL A 75 2.39 10.41 -1.72
N GLU A 76 3.70 10.36 -1.48
CA GLU A 76 4.59 11.49 -1.71
C GLU A 76 4.70 11.85 -3.20
N GLU A 77 4.94 13.15 -3.47
CA GLU A 77 5.03 13.70 -4.82
C GLU A 77 6.06 12.98 -5.70
N GLN A 78 7.14 12.50 -5.09
CA GLN A 78 8.22 11.78 -5.75
C GLN A 78 7.77 10.39 -6.26
N LEU A 79 6.69 9.83 -5.71
CA LEU A 79 6.09 8.57 -6.15
C LEU A 79 5.02 8.78 -7.23
N GLN A 80 4.74 10.04 -7.59
CA GLN A 80 3.74 10.40 -8.57
C GLN A 80 4.31 10.44 -10.00
N PRO A 81 3.45 10.30 -11.02
CA PRO A 81 2.09 9.77 -10.91
C PRO A 81 2.12 8.24 -10.68
N VAL A 82 1.10 7.71 -10.04
CA VAL A 82 0.97 6.28 -9.72
C VAL A 82 0.22 5.55 -10.83
N SER A 83 0.81 4.45 -11.33
CA SER A 83 0.21 3.57 -12.35
C SER A 83 -0.70 2.51 -11.74
N ALA A 84 -0.36 2.01 -10.55
CA ALA A 84 -1.14 1.00 -9.85
C ALA A 84 -0.94 1.08 -8.32
N LEU A 85 -1.93 0.59 -7.59
CA LEU A 85 -1.89 0.43 -6.14
C LEU A 85 -2.31 -1.00 -5.78
N ARG A 86 -1.66 -1.64 -4.81
CA ARG A 86 -2.04 -2.97 -4.34
C ARG A 86 -2.01 -3.10 -2.82
N LEU A 87 -2.89 -3.96 -2.33
CA LEU A 87 -2.81 -4.57 -1.01
C LEU A 87 -2.07 -5.90 -1.18
N VAL A 88 -1.03 -6.14 -0.39
CA VAL A 88 -0.28 -7.41 -0.36
C VAL A 88 -0.43 -8.02 1.01
N VAL A 89 -0.75 -9.31 1.08
CA VAL A 89 -0.84 -10.08 2.32
C VAL A 89 0.36 -11.02 2.37
N HIS A 90 1.21 -10.85 3.37
CA HIS A 90 2.52 -11.53 3.49
C HIS A 90 2.48 -12.81 4.32
N SER A 91 1.39 -13.07 5.04
CA SER A 91 1.20 -14.34 5.76
C SER A 91 -0.21 -14.88 5.63
N ASN A 92 -0.31 -16.20 5.65
CA ASN A 92 -1.59 -16.88 5.78
C ASN A 92 -2.24 -16.56 7.13
N SER A 93 -3.56 -16.60 7.15
CA SER A 93 -4.38 -16.53 8.37
C SER A 93 -5.16 -17.82 8.51
N ASP A 94 -5.35 -18.29 9.75
CA ASP A 94 -6.21 -19.44 10.07
C ASP A 94 -7.70 -19.12 9.87
N PHE A 95 -8.04 -17.84 9.65
CA PHE A 95 -9.39 -17.33 9.48
C PHE A 95 -9.51 -16.46 8.23
N TRP A 96 -10.74 -16.31 7.72
CA TRP A 96 -11.04 -15.34 6.69
C TRP A 96 -10.85 -13.91 7.22
N ALA A 97 -10.12 -13.10 6.47
CA ALA A 97 -10.03 -11.66 6.73
C ALA A 97 -11.20 -10.94 6.05
N LEU A 98 -11.73 -9.92 6.71
CA LEU A 98 -12.76 -9.04 6.14
C LEU A 98 -12.11 -7.72 5.71
N LEU A 99 -12.32 -7.31 4.46
CA LEU A 99 -11.92 -5.98 3.98
C LEU A 99 -13.14 -5.06 4.05
N ASN A 100 -13.09 -4.07 4.95
CA ASN A 100 -14.23 -3.21 5.27
C ASN A 100 -14.22 -1.91 4.47
N GLU A 101 -13.04 -1.32 4.33
CA GLU A 101 -12.87 -0.02 3.70
C GLU A 101 -11.63 -0.02 2.81
N VAL A 102 -11.82 0.48 1.60
CA VAL A 102 -10.74 0.87 0.70
C VAL A 102 -11.08 2.27 0.20
N PHE A 103 -10.32 3.25 0.65
CA PHE A 103 -10.44 4.63 0.21
C PHE A 103 -9.13 5.06 -0.43
N ILE A 104 -9.21 5.57 -1.66
CA ILE A 104 -8.08 6.11 -2.40
C ILE A 104 -8.45 7.55 -2.76
N GLU A 105 -7.70 8.50 -2.23
CA GLU A 105 -7.89 9.92 -2.49
C GLU A 105 -7.04 10.32 -3.69
N THR A 106 -7.66 10.90 -4.72
CA THR A 106 -7.01 11.35 -5.96
C THR A 106 -7.08 12.87 -6.09
#